data_AF-A0A1I1DHD1-F1
#
_entry.id   AF-A0A1I1DHD1-F1
#
_cell.length_a   1.000
_cell.length_b   1.000
_cell.length_c   1.000
_cell.angle_alpha   90.00
_cell.angle_beta   90.00
_cell.angle_gamma   90.00
#
_symmetry.space_group_name_H-M   'P 1'
#
loop_
_entity.id
_entity.type
_entity.pdbx_description
1 polymer ?
#
loop_
_entity_poly.entity_id
_entity_poly.type
_entity_poly.pdbx_seq_one_letter_code
_entity_poly.pdbx_strand_id
1 'polypeptide(L)' 'MGPIQHATNNGVLGAPPDFPLEDCRALPVTHTEVDGVPCVLSFWMPDAEDLALLNAGKAVVLAVQGRTHAPLSVGVEA' A
#
# COMPACT_ATOMS: atom_id res chain seq x y z
N MET A 1 -0.27 -9.04 5.29
CA MET A 1 0.77 -8.20 4.66
C MET A 1 0.77 -6.77 5.23
N GLY A 2 1.96 -6.18 5.50
CA GLY A 2 2.08 -4.81 6.05
C GLY A 2 2.94 -3.88 5.19
N PRO A 3 2.68 -2.55 5.21
CA PRO A 3 3.50 -1.59 4.49
C PRO A 3 4.88 -1.47 5.15
N ILE A 4 5.91 -1.25 4.35
CA ILE A 4 7.29 -1.07 4.82
C ILE A 4 7.90 0.22 4.28
N GLN A 5 8.91 0.71 5.00
CA GLN A 5 9.76 1.77 4.48
C GLN A 5 10.82 1.18 3.55
N HIS A 6 10.90 1.72 2.35
CA HIS A 6 11.88 1.37 1.33
C HIS A 6 12.89 2.51 1.15
N ALA A 7 14.13 2.17 0.78
CA ALA A 7 15.22 3.13 0.64
C ALA A 7 14.93 4.25 -0.38
N THR A 8 14.00 4.02 -1.32
CA THR A 8 13.61 5.00 -2.35
C THR A 8 12.43 5.88 -1.95
N ASN A 9 11.82 5.69 -0.77
CA ASN A 9 10.70 6.53 -0.37
C ASN A 9 11.13 7.99 -0.25
N ASN A 10 10.32 8.90 -0.81
CA ASN A 10 10.58 10.34 -0.87
C ASN A 10 9.35 11.17 -0.46
N GLY A 11 8.30 10.52 0.05
CA GLY A 11 7.11 11.16 0.57
C GLY A 11 6.34 10.25 1.52
N VAL A 12 5.33 10.81 2.16
CA VAL A 12 4.42 10.09 3.06
C VAL A 12 3.00 10.53 2.74
N LEU A 13 2.12 9.57 2.47
CA LEU A 13 0.68 9.82 2.42
C LEU A 13 0.16 9.75 3.85
N GLY A 14 -0.25 10.90 4.37
CA GLY A 14 -0.81 11.02 5.71
C GLY A 14 -2.33 10.98 5.74
N ALA A 15 -2.87 10.93 6.94
CA ALA A 15 -4.29 11.12 7.18
C ALA A 15 -4.76 12.51 6.67
N PRO A 16 -5.95 12.61 6.07
CA PRO A 16 -6.60 13.90 5.82
C PRO A 16 -6.75 14.74 7.12
N PRO A 17 -6.92 16.08 7.02
CA PRO A 17 -6.95 16.98 8.18
C PRO A 17 -7.94 16.60 9.30
N ASP A 18 -9.02 15.88 8.97
CA ASP A 18 -10.09 15.51 9.91
C ASP A 18 -10.16 13.99 10.18
N PHE A 19 -9.16 13.22 9.75
CA PHE A 19 -9.12 11.77 9.99
C PHE A 19 -8.10 11.43 11.08
N PRO A 20 -8.49 10.68 12.13
CA PRO A 20 -7.56 10.31 13.18
C PRO A 20 -6.50 9.35 12.64
N LEU A 21 -5.25 9.53 13.07
CA LEU A 21 -4.09 8.79 12.56
C LEU A 21 -4.20 7.27 12.80
N GLU A 22 -4.91 6.87 13.85
CA GLU A 22 -5.18 5.46 14.18
C GLU A 22 -6.04 4.76 13.12
N ASP A 23 -6.96 5.50 12.50
CA ASP A 23 -7.85 5.01 11.43
C ASP A 23 -7.25 5.20 10.03
N CYS A 24 -6.27 6.10 9.90
CA CYS A 24 -5.55 6.34 8.65
C CYS A 24 -4.04 6.42 8.91
N ARG A 25 -3.41 5.25 9.00
CA ARG A 25 -1.97 5.14 9.22
C ARG A 25 -1.21 5.75 8.04
N ALA A 26 -0.15 6.49 8.37
CA ALA A 26 0.73 7.07 7.38
C ALA A 26 1.39 5.97 6.51
N LEU A 27 1.44 6.20 5.20
CA LEU A 27 2.01 5.29 4.22
C LEU A 27 3.25 5.92 3.57
N PRO A 28 4.47 5.39 3.82
CA PRO A 28 5.67 5.79 3.08
C PRO A 28 5.53 5.47 1.60
N VAL A 29 5.86 6.42 0.73
CA VAL A 29 5.74 6.28 -0.72
C VAL A 29 6.94 6.84 -1.48
N THR A 30 7.10 6.38 -2.72
CA THR A 30 7.97 6.99 -3.73
C THR A 30 7.10 7.62 -4.82
N HIS A 31 7.15 8.94 -4.95
CA HIS A 31 6.68 9.64 -6.13
C HIS A 31 7.74 9.53 -7.23
N THR A 32 7.34 9.04 -8.39
CA THR A 32 8.22 8.82 -9.55
C THR A 32 7.42 8.99 -10.84
N GLU A 33 8.07 8.85 -11.99
CA GLU A 33 7.41 8.66 -13.28
C GLU A 33 7.74 7.27 -13.83
N VAL A 34 6.76 6.66 -14.52
CA VAL A 34 6.93 5.43 -15.32
C VAL A 34 6.40 5.74 -16.71
N ASP A 35 7.25 5.60 -17.73
CA ASP A 35 6.92 5.93 -19.13
C ASP A 35 6.34 7.35 -19.32
N GLY A 36 6.85 8.31 -18.55
CA GLY A 36 6.41 9.71 -18.57
C GLY A 36 5.09 10.01 -17.85
N VAL A 37 4.55 9.03 -17.12
CA VAL A 37 3.32 9.18 -16.34
C VAL A 37 3.64 9.24 -14.84
N PRO A 38 3.17 10.27 -14.11
CA PRO A 38 3.34 10.35 -12.66
C PRO A 38 2.74 9.14 -11.93
N CYS A 39 3.52 8.55 -11.04
CA CYS A 39 3.20 7.32 -10.32
C CYS A 39 3.55 7.45 -8.84
N VAL A 40 2.81 6.73 -8.00
CA VAL A 40 3.07 6.62 -6.56
C VAL A 40 3.29 5.14 -6.23
N LEU A 41 4.46 4.81 -5.69
CA LEU A 41 4.82 3.46 -5.30
C LEU A 41 4.76 3.32 -3.78
N SER A 42 4.14 2.25 -3.30
CA SER A 42 4.20 1.80 -1.91
C SER A 42 4.73 0.37 -1.86
N PHE A 43 5.44 0.03 -0.79
CA PHE A 43 6.11 -1.27 -0.64
C PHE A 43 5.49 -2.03 0.51
N TRP A 44 5.25 -3.31 0.29
CA TRP A 44 4.53 -4.17 1.23
C TRP A 44 5.31 -5.47 1.38
N MET A 45 5.44 -5.95 2.62
CA MET A 45 6.16 -7.18 2.93
C MET A 45 5.16 -8.25 3.39
N PRO A 46 5.02 -9.37 2.63
CA PRO A 46 4.15 -10.46 3.03
C PRO A 46 4.71 -11.15 4.28
N ASP A 47 3.82 -11.58 5.16
CA ASP A 47 4.18 -12.45 6.29
C ASP A 47 4.17 -13.93 5.87
N ALA A 48 4.40 -14.83 6.83
CA ALA A 48 4.48 -16.26 6.55
C ALA A 48 3.15 -16.84 6.05
N GLU A 49 2.01 -16.29 6.48
CA GLU A 49 0.68 -16.73 6.05
C GLU A 49 0.40 -16.24 4.62
N ASP A 50 0.68 -14.97 4.34
CA ASP A 50 0.60 -14.42 2.99
C ASP A 50 1.46 -15.22 1.99
N LEU A 51 2.72 -15.52 2.37
CA LEU A 51 3.63 -16.29 1.52
C LEU A 51 3.12 -17.70 1.25
N ALA A 52 2.49 -18.36 2.23
CA ALA A 52 1.89 -19.68 2.04
C ALA A 52 0.74 -19.63 1.00
N LEU A 53 -0.12 -18.61 1.08
CA LEU A 53 -1.20 -18.39 0.12
C LEU A 53 -0.64 -18.07 -1.28
N LEU A 54 0.35 -17.19 -1.39
CA LEU A 54 1.01 -16.88 -2.67
C LEU A 54 1.63 -18.13 -3.32
N ASN A 55 2.33 -18.94 -2.53
CA ASN A 55 2.91 -20.20 -3.01
C ASN A 55 1.84 -21.23 -3.42
N ALA A 56 0.62 -21.12 -2.86
CA ALA A 56 -0.54 -21.90 -3.29
C ALA A 56 -1.22 -21.34 -4.56
N GLY A 57 -0.66 -20.31 -5.20
CA GLY A 57 -1.17 -19.71 -6.43
C GLY A 57 -2.33 -18.73 -6.21
N LYS A 58 -2.48 -18.21 -4.99
CA LYS A 58 -3.53 -17.24 -4.67
C LYS A 58 -3.20 -15.83 -5.17
N ALA A 59 -4.25 -15.03 -5.38
CA ALA A 59 -4.12 -13.69 -5.92
C ALA A 59 -3.70 -12.67 -4.86
N VAL A 60 -2.95 -11.65 -5.29
CA VAL A 60 -2.78 -10.41 -4.52
C VAL A 60 -3.96 -9.50 -4.81
N VAL A 61 -4.60 -8.99 -3.76
CA VAL A 61 -5.72 -8.05 -3.85
C VAL A 61 -5.27 -6.67 -3.39
N LEU A 62 -5.52 -5.66 -4.24
CA LEU A 62 -5.45 -4.24 -3.89
C LEU A 62 -6.88 -3.73 -3.72
N ALA A 63 -7.23 -3.32 -2.50
CA ALA A 63 -8.51 -2.68 -2.21
C ALA A 63 -8.33 -1.19 -1.94
N VAL A 64 -9.14 -0.37 -2.60
CA VAL A 64 -9.17 1.10 -2.45
C VAL A 64 -10.52 1.48 -1.84
N GLN A 65 -10.54 1.88 -0.56
CA GLN A 65 -11.77 2.09 0.21
C GLN A 65 -12.22 3.55 0.19
N GLY A 66 -13.25 3.90 -0.60
CA GLY A 66 -13.86 5.24 -0.61
C GLY A 66 -14.19 5.75 -2.01
N ARG A 67 -14.64 7.01 -2.12
CA ARG A 67 -15.15 7.62 -3.38
C ARG A 67 -14.19 8.60 -4.07
N THR A 68 -13.19 9.12 -3.37
CA THR A 68 -12.19 10.08 -3.89
C THR A 68 -10.83 9.62 -3.39
N HIS A 69 -9.92 9.29 -4.32
CA HIS A 69 -8.63 8.59 -4.16
C HIS A 69 -8.25 8.17 -2.73
N ALA A 70 -8.52 6.90 -2.43
CA ALA A 70 -8.98 6.46 -1.12
C ALA A 70 -7.98 5.55 -0.38
N PRO A 71 -8.14 5.35 0.95
CA PRO A 71 -7.36 4.42 1.77
C PRO A 71 -7.05 3.09 1.04
N LEU A 72 -5.80 2.66 1.08
CA LEU A 72 -5.30 1.49 0.37
C LEU A 72 -4.99 0.36 1.36
N SER A 73 -5.40 -0.87 1.02
CA SER A 73 -4.92 -2.09 1.66
C SER A 73 -4.48 -3.09 0.60
N VAL A 74 -3.33 -3.73 0.82
CA VAL A 74 -2.84 -4.80 -0.05
C VAL A 74 -2.73 -6.08 0.78
N GLY A 75 -3.27 -7.18 0.27
CA GLY A 75 -3.25 -8.50 0.93
C GLY A 75 -3.27 -9.66 -0.06
N VAL A 76 -3.25 -10.88 0.46
CA VAL A 76 -3.41 -12.11 -0.34
C VAL A 76 -4.80 -12.68 -0.08
N GLU A 77 -5.54 -12.98 -1.14
CA GLU A 77 -6.91 -13.52 -1.04
C GLU A 77 -6.88 -15.04 -0.85
N ALA A 78 -7.71 -15.57 0.07
CA ALA A 78 -7.75 -16.99 0.39
C ALA A 78 -8.47 -17.85 -0.67
#